data_AF-A0A2M8LZU1-F1
#
_entry.id   AF-A0A2M8LZU1-F1
#
_cell.length_a   1.000
_cell.length_b   1.000
_cell.length_c   1.000
_cell.angle_alpha   90.00
_cell.angle_beta   90.00
_cell.angle_gamma   90.00
#
_symmetry.space_group_name_H-M   'P 1'
#
loop_
_entity.id
_entity.type
_entity.pdbx_description
1 polymer ?
#
loop_
_entity_poly.entity_id
_entity_poly.type
_entity_poly.pdbx_seq_one_letter_code
_entity_poly.pdbx_strand_id
1 'polypeptide(L)'
;MQHARGIPHRRRSAALLGLLLVLPGLAGCGGNGAEGITEVHEAFEDGNAESVAGEERTVEGRVHDVISPWVFTVGGNEPSDIEPLLIVEGDMPAVDQDDPVRVTGVVREFELAEVEEELGVELSGTLYGQYEGEPYIRARSIAEDVELD
;
A
#
# COMPACT_ATOMS: atom_id res chain seq x y z
N MET A 1 54.59 5.82 64.88
CA MET A 1 53.67 4.94 65.63
C MET A 1 52.28 5.54 65.57
N GLN A 2 51.28 4.74 65.15
CA GLN A 2 49.88 4.79 65.60
C GLN A 2 49.06 6.08 65.32
N HIS A 3 48.15 6.03 64.33
CA HIS A 3 46.67 6.07 64.49
C HIS A 3 46.11 7.42 63.98
N ALA A 4 44.92 7.56 63.38
CA ALA A 4 43.88 6.65 62.93
C ALA A 4 42.84 7.42 62.08
N ARG A 5 42.18 6.68 61.19
CA ARG A 5 40.74 6.71 60.83
C ARG A 5 40.13 7.92 60.11
N GLY A 6 39.43 7.58 59.02
CA GLY A 6 38.26 8.30 58.54
C GLY A 6 37.87 7.86 57.13
N ILE A 7 37.10 6.78 56.99
CA ILE A 7 36.44 6.39 55.74
C ILE A 7 35.12 7.18 55.64
N PRO A 8 34.85 7.91 54.54
CA PRO A 8 33.47 8.24 54.19
C PRO A 8 32.94 7.42 53.01
N HIS A 9 31.68 7.02 53.18
CA HIS A 9 30.87 6.17 52.34
C HIS A 9 30.48 6.79 51.00
N ARG A 10 30.33 5.90 50.01
CA ARG A 10 29.67 6.10 48.72
C ARG A 10 28.21 6.54 48.91
N ARG A 11 27.70 7.37 47.99
CA ARG A 11 26.33 7.27 47.47
C ARG A 11 26.25 7.87 46.08
N ARG A 12 25.80 7.03 45.15
CA ARG A 12 25.53 7.32 43.73
C ARG A 12 24.10 7.85 43.64
N SER A 13 23.87 8.90 42.85
CA SER A 13 22.58 9.15 42.20
C SER A 13 22.83 9.88 40.89
N ALA A 14 22.50 9.21 39.78
CA ALA A 14 22.42 9.76 38.45
C ALA A 14 21.02 10.35 38.24
N ALA A 15 20.93 11.47 37.52
CA ALA A 15 19.68 11.97 36.96
C ALA A 15 19.93 12.34 35.50
N LEU A 16 19.37 11.54 34.60
CA LEU A 16 19.28 11.78 33.17
C LEU A 16 18.09 12.71 32.91
N LEU A 17 18.31 13.87 32.29
CA LEU A 17 17.25 14.73 31.77
C LEU A 17 17.15 14.50 30.26
N GLY A 18 16.08 13.84 29.82
CA GLY A 18 15.75 13.64 28.41
C GLY A 18 15.13 14.91 27.80
N LEU A 19 15.57 15.27 26.60
CA LEU A 19 15.04 16.35 25.79
C LEU A 19 14.09 15.74 24.75
N LEU A 20 12.79 16.02 24.88
CA LEU A 20 11.73 15.55 24.00
C LEU A 20 11.63 16.47 22.77
N LEU A 21 11.91 15.94 21.58
CA LEU A 21 11.63 16.59 20.29
C LEU A 21 10.19 16.27 19.89
N VAL A 22 9.34 17.29 19.81
CA VAL A 22 7.97 17.18 19.27
C VAL A 22 8.00 17.61 17.81
N LEU A 23 7.87 16.65 16.90
CA LEU A 23 7.57 16.88 15.49
C LEU A 23 6.05 16.81 15.29
N PRO A 24 5.40 17.82 14.70
CA PRO A 24 4.00 17.70 14.30
C PRO A 24 3.90 16.72 13.14
N GLY A 25 3.36 15.53 13.40
CA GLY A 25 3.01 14.55 12.38
C GLY A 25 1.94 15.13 11.46
N LEU A 26 2.20 15.07 10.16
CA LEU A 26 1.18 15.27 9.14
C LEU A 26 0.09 14.22 9.35
N ALA A 27 -1.12 14.66 9.66
CA ALA A 27 -2.31 13.85 9.52
C ALA A 27 -2.58 13.67 8.02
N GLY A 28 -1.99 12.64 7.42
CA GLY A 28 -2.58 12.00 6.24
C GLY A 28 -3.75 11.16 6.75
N CYS A 29 -4.95 11.40 6.23
CA CYS A 29 -6.14 10.62 6.57
C CYS A 29 -5.86 9.16 6.20
N GLY A 30 -5.83 8.28 7.20
CA GLY A 30 -5.77 6.84 7.00
C GLY A 30 -7.13 6.36 6.52
N GLY A 31 -7.21 5.92 5.27
CA GLY A 31 -8.17 4.92 4.84
C GLY A 31 -7.48 3.57 4.98
N ASN A 32 -8.08 2.64 5.74
CA ASN A 32 -7.50 1.33 5.99
C ASN A 32 -7.76 0.46 4.75
N GLY A 33 -6.72 -0.22 4.25
CA GLY A 33 -6.73 -1.22 3.18
C GLY A 33 -7.93 -1.31 2.22
N ALA A 34 -9.00 -1.94 2.69
CA ALA A 34 -10.21 -2.23 1.92
C ALA A 34 -11.09 -1.00 1.64
N GLU A 35 -11.09 0.00 2.52
CA GLU A 35 -11.84 1.26 2.33
C GLU A 35 -11.33 2.01 1.09
N GLY A 36 -10.01 1.96 0.85
CA GLY A 36 -9.40 2.56 -0.33
C GLY A 36 -9.78 1.86 -1.64
N ILE A 37 -10.02 0.55 -1.59
CA ILE A 37 -10.46 -0.23 -2.75
C ILE A 37 -11.90 0.15 -3.10
N THR A 38 -12.81 0.08 -2.11
CA THR A 38 -14.22 0.42 -2.31
C THR A 38 -14.40 1.85 -2.81
N GLU A 39 -13.70 2.83 -2.24
CA GLU A 39 -13.81 4.23 -2.67
C GLU A 39 -13.44 4.42 -4.16
N VAL A 40 -12.43 3.70 -4.64
CA VAL A 40 -12.01 3.76 -6.05
C VAL A 40 -13.08 3.16 -6.96
N HIS A 41 -13.63 1.99 -6.63
CA HIS A 41 -14.71 1.39 -7.43
C HIS A 41 -15.96 2.27 -7.43
N GLU A 42 -16.42 2.72 -6.27
CA GLU A 42 -17.62 3.56 -6.14
C GLU A 42 -17.49 4.86 -6.96
N ALA A 43 -16.32 5.51 -6.94
CA ALA A 43 -16.11 6.72 -7.72
C ALA A 43 -16.27 6.50 -9.23
N PHE A 44 -15.79 5.36 -9.75
CA PHE A 44 -15.94 5.00 -11.16
C PHE A 44 -17.38 4.60 -11.51
N GLU A 45 -18.00 3.77 -10.67
CA GLU A 45 -19.38 3.33 -10.85
C GLU A 45 -20.39 4.49 -10.84
N ASP A 46 -20.19 5.47 -9.96
CA ASP A 46 -21.04 6.67 -9.87
C ASP A 46 -20.74 7.70 -10.97
N GLY A 47 -19.76 7.45 -11.85
CA GLY A 47 -19.35 8.37 -12.91
C GLY A 47 -18.58 9.61 -12.41
N ASN A 48 -17.99 9.53 -11.23
CA ASN A 48 -17.15 10.56 -10.62
C ASN A 48 -15.66 10.17 -10.64
N ALA A 49 -15.23 9.36 -11.61
CA ALA A 49 -13.85 8.87 -11.73
C ALA A 49 -12.82 10.01 -11.67
N GLU A 50 -13.14 11.19 -12.22
CA GLU A 50 -12.31 12.40 -12.18
C GLU A 50 -11.95 12.89 -10.77
N SER A 51 -12.69 12.48 -9.75
CA SER A 51 -12.41 12.82 -8.35
C SER A 51 -11.25 12.02 -7.76
N VAL A 52 -10.96 10.84 -8.30
CA VAL A 52 -9.89 9.94 -7.83
C VAL A 52 -8.81 9.69 -8.88
N ALA A 53 -9.12 9.83 -10.16
CA ALA A 53 -8.20 9.62 -11.26
C ALA A 53 -7.03 10.62 -11.20
N GLY A 54 -5.81 10.09 -11.35
CA GLY A 54 -4.57 10.86 -11.23
C GLY A 54 -4.10 11.08 -9.78
N GLU A 55 -4.89 10.72 -8.77
CA GLU A 55 -4.48 10.79 -7.38
C GLU A 55 -3.60 9.60 -6.98
N GLU A 56 -2.66 9.84 -6.07
CA GLU A 56 -1.91 8.75 -5.43
C GLU A 56 -2.75 8.16 -4.29
N ARG A 57 -3.00 6.86 -4.37
CA ARG A 57 -3.75 6.10 -3.37
C ARG A 57 -2.92 4.94 -2.86
N THR A 58 -3.20 4.56 -1.62
CA THR A 58 -2.66 3.35 -0.99
C THR A 58 -3.82 2.43 -0.68
N VAL A 59 -3.75 1.21 -1.18
CA VAL A 59 -4.72 0.14 -0.93
C VAL A 59 -4.01 -1.04 -0.28
N GLU A 60 -4.74 -1.81 0.50
CA GLU A 60 -4.22 -3.01 1.14
C GLU A 60 -5.25 -4.12 1.04
N GLY A 61 -4.76 -5.33 0.85
CA GLY A 61 -5.61 -6.49 0.72
C GLY A 61 -4.78 -7.71 0.42
N ARG A 62 -5.46 -8.81 0.11
CA ARG A 62 -4.80 -9.98 -0.45
C ARG A 62 -4.82 -9.92 -1.96
N VAL A 63 -3.81 -10.50 -2.59
CA VAL A 63 -3.82 -10.76 -4.03
C VAL A 63 -4.93 -11.76 -4.31
N HIS A 64 -5.90 -11.36 -5.14
CA HIS A 64 -7.02 -12.21 -5.53
C HIS A 64 -6.63 -13.11 -6.71
N ASP A 65 -6.14 -12.51 -7.80
CA ASP A 65 -5.66 -13.25 -8.97
C ASP A 65 -4.37 -12.62 -9.51
N VAL A 66 -3.44 -13.49 -9.94
CA VAL A 66 -2.24 -13.09 -10.70
C VAL A 66 -2.51 -13.39 -12.17
N ILE A 67 -2.77 -12.36 -12.97
CA ILE A 67 -3.17 -12.49 -14.38
C ILE A 67 -1.94 -12.67 -15.26
N SER A 68 -0.87 -11.93 -14.95
CA SER A 68 0.42 -12.02 -15.63
C SER A 68 1.54 -11.50 -14.72
N PRO A 69 2.82 -11.58 -15.15
CA PRO A 69 3.94 -11.03 -14.38
C PRO A 69 3.85 -9.52 -14.09
N TRP A 70 2.95 -8.79 -14.73
CA TRP A 70 2.81 -7.34 -14.59
C TRP A 70 1.46 -6.90 -14.04
N VAL A 71 0.49 -7.82 -13.97
CA VAL A 71 -0.90 -7.48 -13.68
C VAL A 71 -1.50 -8.51 -12.75
N PHE A 72 -2.06 -8.02 -11.65
CA PHE A 72 -2.75 -8.81 -10.64
C PHE A 72 -3.89 -7.99 -10.04
N THR A 73 -4.77 -8.61 -9.26
CA THR A 73 -5.87 -7.92 -8.58
C THR A 73 -5.73 -8.04 -7.07
N VAL A 74 -6.20 -7.02 -6.33
CA VAL A 74 -6.11 -6.95 -4.87
C VAL A 74 -7.49 -6.71 -4.25
N GLY A 75 -7.79 -7.39 -3.15
CA GLY A 75 -9.06 -7.30 -2.45
C GLY A 75 -10.07 -8.32 -2.96
N GLY A 76 -11.33 -8.22 -2.53
CA GLY A 76 -12.39 -9.14 -2.97
C GLY A 76 -12.25 -10.60 -2.57
N ASN A 77 -11.34 -10.94 -1.65
CA ASN A 77 -11.23 -12.30 -1.10
C ASN A 77 -12.38 -12.57 -0.11
N GLU A 78 -13.05 -13.72 -0.28
CA GLU A 78 -14.15 -14.13 0.59
C GLU A 78 -13.77 -14.07 2.08
N PRO A 79 -14.63 -13.52 2.96
CA PRO A 79 -16.05 -13.25 2.73
C PRO A 79 -16.39 -11.82 2.25
N SER A 80 -15.47 -11.06 1.64
CA SER A 80 -15.79 -9.69 1.19
C SER A 80 -16.62 -9.65 -0.09
N ASP A 81 -17.68 -8.83 -0.12
CA ASP A 81 -18.45 -8.51 -1.35
C ASP A 81 -17.81 -7.40 -2.20
N ILE A 82 -16.56 -7.03 -1.91
CA ILE A 82 -15.84 -5.94 -2.59
C ILE A 82 -15.29 -6.49 -3.91
N GLU A 83 -15.45 -5.76 -5.00
CA GLU A 83 -14.82 -6.11 -6.26
C GLU A 83 -13.29 -5.95 -6.16
N PRO A 84 -12.50 -6.92 -6.65
CA PRO A 84 -11.05 -6.83 -6.58
C PRO A 84 -10.51 -5.76 -7.55
N LEU A 85 -9.61 -4.91 -7.08
CA LEU A 85 -9.05 -3.80 -7.86
C LEU A 85 -7.85 -4.26 -8.67
N LEU A 86 -7.81 -3.85 -9.95
CA LEU A 86 -6.71 -4.14 -10.84
C LEU A 86 -5.45 -3.33 -10.48
N ILE A 87 -4.31 -4.03 -10.39
CA ILE A 87 -3.00 -3.44 -10.16
C ILE A 87 -2.11 -3.74 -11.36
N VAL A 88 -1.50 -2.70 -11.91
CA VAL A 88 -0.54 -2.80 -13.02
C VAL A 88 0.82 -2.34 -12.52
N GLU A 89 1.81 -3.22 -12.56
CA GLU A 89 3.21 -2.96 -12.22
C GLU A 89 4.11 -3.33 -13.41
N GLY A 90 5.40 -3.00 -13.41
CA GLY A 90 6.30 -3.35 -14.52
C GLY A 90 7.73 -3.75 -14.12
N ASP A 91 8.14 -3.49 -12.89
CA ASP A 91 9.53 -3.60 -12.41
C ASP A 91 9.59 -3.96 -10.90
N MET A 92 8.50 -4.46 -10.32
CA MET A 92 8.37 -4.78 -8.91
C MET A 92 8.55 -6.28 -8.65
N PRO A 93 8.79 -6.70 -7.40
CA PRO A 93 8.78 -8.11 -7.06
C PRO A 93 7.45 -8.75 -7.47
N ALA A 94 7.54 -9.97 -8.00
CA ALA A 94 6.38 -10.79 -8.29
C ALA A 94 5.67 -11.15 -6.98
N VAL A 95 4.34 -11.15 -7.00
CA VAL A 95 3.46 -11.55 -5.90
C VAL A 95 2.78 -12.87 -6.23
N ASP A 96 2.46 -13.64 -5.20
CA ASP A 96 1.66 -14.86 -5.31
C ASP A 96 0.21 -14.61 -4.89
N GLN A 97 -0.70 -15.49 -5.32
CA GLN A 97 -2.10 -15.45 -4.86
C GLN A 97 -2.17 -15.61 -3.33
N ASP A 98 -3.14 -14.91 -2.72
CA ASP A 98 -3.37 -14.81 -1.27
C ASP A 98 -2.32 -14.02 -0.47
N ASP A 99 -1.25 -13.54 -1.11
CA ASP A 99 -0.24 -12.70 -0.47
C ASP A 99 -0.88 -11.41 0.07
N PRO A 100 -0.64 -11.05 1.34
CA PRO A 100 -1.05 -9.76 1.86
C PRO A 100 -0.11 -8.69 1.31
N VAL A 101 -0.69 -7.70 0.64
CA VAL A 101 0.05 -6.62 0.00
C VAL A 101 -0.51 -5.26 0.38
N ARG A 102 0.37 -4.26 0.46
CA ARG A 102 0.04 -2.83 0.44
C ARG A 102 0.59 -2.24 -0.85
N VAL A 103 -0.29 -1.71 -1.67
CA VAL A 103 0.05 -1.10 -2.96
C VAL A 103 -0.15 0.39 -2.87
N THR A 104 0.88 1.17 -3.19
CA THR A 104 0.78 2.62 -3.37
C THR A 104 1.02 2.96 -4.82
N GLY A 105 0.13 3.74 -5.43
CA GLY A 105 0.22 4.07 -6.85
C GLY A 105 -0.80 5.12 -7.29
N VAL A 106 -0.86 5.36 -8.59
CA VAL A 106 -1.77 6.35 -9.18
C VAL A 106 -3.01 5.65 -9.74
N VAL A 107 -4.19 6.14 -9.39
CA VAL A 107 -5.46 5.64 -9.93
C VAL A 107 -5.64 6.12 -11.37
N ARG A 108 -6.00 5.23 -12.28
CA ARG A 108 -6.26 5.51 -13.70
C ARG A 108 -7.41 4.63 -14.21
N GLU A 109 -7.97 5.01 -15.35
CA GLU A 109 -8.90 4.17 -16.11
C GLU A 109 -8.11 3.23 -17.02
N PHE A 110 -8.46 1.95 -17.05
CA PHE A 110 -7.73 0.96 -17.82
C PHE A 110 -8.08 1.04 -19.30
N GLU A 111 -7.07 1.34 -20.11
CA GLU A 111 -7.09 1.24 -21.56
C GLU A 111 -5.97 0.30 -21.99
N LEU A 112 -6.33 -0.85 -22.58
CA LEU A 112 -5.39 -1.91 -22.93
C LEU A 112 -4.21 -1.40 -23.76
N ALA A 113 -4.50 -0.60 -24.79
CA ALA A 113 -3.48 -0.06 -25.67
C ALA A 113 -2.49 0.85 -24.93
N GLU A 114 -2.97 1.70 -24.01
CA GLU A 114 -2.10 2.57 -23.21
C GLU A 114 -1.22 1.75 -22.26
N VAL A 115 -1.79 0.73 -21.62
CA VAL A 115 -1.06 -0.16 -20.71
C VAL A 115 0.00 -0.97 -21.44
N GLU A 116 -0.30 -1.52 -22.62
CA GLU A 116 0.67 -2.20 -23.49
C GLU A 116 1.83 -1.27 -23.88
N GLU A 117 1.53 -0.03 -24.28
CA GLU A 117 2.54 0.97 -24.63
C GLU A 117 3.42 1.33 -23.43
N GLU A 118 2.84 1.49 -22.23
CA GLU A 118 3.58 1.83 -21.03
C GLU A 118 4.49 0.69 -20.55
N LEU A 119 4.00 -0.55 -20.60
CA LEU A 119 4.76 -1.72 -20.21
C LEU A 119 5.78 -2.13 -21.29
N GLY A 120 5.55 -1.76 -22.55
CA GLY A 120 6.35 -2.21 -23.68
C GLY A 120 6.16 -3.70 -23.98
N VAL A 121 4.95 -4.24 -23.74
CA VAL A 121 4.61 -5.67 -23.89
C VAL A 121 3.29 -5.81 -24.64
N GLU A 122 3.08 -6.97 -25.26
CA GLU A 122 1.81 -7.31 -25.92
C GLU A 122 0.98 -8.16 -24.95
N LEU A 123 -0.18 -7.63 -24.55
CA LEU A 123 -1.12 -8.25 -23.62
C LEU A 123 -2.25 -8.93 -24.40
N SER A 124 -2.80 -10.02 -23.85
CA SER A 124 -3.87 -10.74 -24.55
C SER A 124 -5.20 -9.99 -24.42
N GLY A 125 -5.70 -9.40 -25.50
CA GLY A 125 -7.02 -8.74 -25.49
C GLY A 125 -8.19 -9.65 -25.09
N THR A 126 -8.07 -10.98 -25.21
CA THR A 126 -9.07 -11.92 -24.69
C THR A 126 -9.07 -12.00 -23.16
N LEU A 127 -7.91 -11.84 -22.52
CA LEU A 127 -7.79 -11.84 -21.06
C LEU A 127 -8.09 -10.46 -20.47
N TYR A 128 -7.64 -9.38 -21.14
CA TYR A 128 -7.70 -8.04 -20.58
C TYR A 128 -8.90 -7.20 -21.03
N GLY A 129 -9.62 -7.63 -22.08
CA GLY A 129 -10.76 -6.87 -22.60
C GLY A 129 -11.92 -6.72 -21.63
N GLN A 130 -11.97 -7.50 -20.55
CA GLN A 130 -12.94 -7.35 -19.47
C GLN A 130 -12.66 -6.14 -18.57
N TYR A 131 -11.40 -5.67 -18.53
CA TYR A 131 -10.98 -4.54 -17.69
C TYR A 131 -11.08 -3.18 -18.41
N GLU A 132 -11.48 -3.14 -19.68
CA GLU A 132 -11.60 -1.90 -20.43
C GLU A 132 -12.58 -0.92 -19.75
N GLY A 133 -12.08 0.26 -19.38
CA GLY A 133 -12.85 1.28 -18.65
C GLY A 133 -12.95 1.04 -17.13
N GLU A 134 -12.37 -0.04 -16.61
CA GLU A 134 -12.33 -0.29 -15.16
C GLU A 134 -11.22 0.53 -14.48
N PRO A 135 -11.36 0.85 -13.18
CA PRO A 135 -10.28 1.48 -12.44
C PRO A 135 -9.09 0.52 -12.28
N TYR A 136 -7.88 1.07 -12.34
CA TYR A 136 -6.68 0.37 -11.90
C TYR A 136 -5.72 1.31 -11.18
N ILE A 137 -4.84 0.72 -10.38
CA ILE A 137 -3.71 1.44 -9.79
C ILE A 137 -2.44 1.09 -10.55
N ARG A 138 -1.78 2.12 -11.09
CA ARG A 138 -0.39 2.01 -11.53
C ARG A 138 0.52 2.02 -10.32
N ALA A 139 1.01 0.84 -9.96
CA ALA A 139 1.84 0.70 -8.78
C ALA A 139 3.12 1.55 -8.89
N ARG A 140 3.45 2.23 -7.80
CA ARG A 140 4.76 2.88 -7.55
C ARG A 140 5.56 2.17 -6.46
N SER A 141 4.87 1.50 -5.55
CA SER A 141 5.46 0.66 -4.51
C SER A 141 4.50 -0.46 -4.16
N ILE A 142 5.05 -1.65 -3.94
CA ILE A 142 4.37 -2.80 -3.35
C ILE A 142 5.15 -3.21 -2.12
N ALA A 143 4.47 -3.33 -0.98
CA ALA A 143 5.00 -3.93 0.22
C ALA A 143 4.30 -5.28 0.46
N GLU A 144 5.09 -6.32 0.65
CA GLU A 144 4.68 -7.70 0.93
C GLU A 144 4.66 -7.96 2.44
N ASP A 145 4.10 -9.11 2.87
CA ASP A 145 4.04 -9.54 4.28
C ASP A 145 3.44 -8.47 5.23
N VAL A 146 2.45 -7.73 4.74
CA VAL A 146 1.79 -6.71 5.56
C VAL A 146 0.79 -7.34 6.53
N GLU A 147 0.73 -6.80 7.75
CA GLU A 147 -0.38 -7.11 8.66
C GLU A 147 -1.61 -6.35 8.16
N LEU A 148 -2.61 -7.10 7.69
CA LEU A 148 -3.91 -6.54 7.30
C LEU A 148 -4.73 -6.30 8.58
N ASP A 149 -5.08 -5.03 8.83
CA ASP A 149 -5.88 -4.59 9.98
C ASP A 149 -7.37 -4.94 9.89
#